data_AF-A0A967W2I2-F1
#
_entry.id   AF-A0A967W2I2-F1
#
_cell.length_a   1.000
_cell.length_b   1.000
_cell.length_c   1.000
_cell.angle_alpha   90.00
_cell.angle_beta   90.00
_cell.angle_gamma   90.00
#
_symmetry.space_group_name_H-M   'P 1'
#
loop_
_entity.id
_entity.type
_entity.pdbx_description
1 polymer ?
#
loop_
_entity_poly.entity_id
_entity_poly.type
_entity_poly.pdbx_seq_one_letter_code
_entity_poly.pdbx_strand_id
1 'polypeptide(L)' 'EENISFPTFDQGEMADIIAYLYSLKLEDAPGDVEKGSQIVNKKGCLSCHSLQGEGGEIAIDLTTLEGMDSPLTMITAM' A
#
# COMPACT_ATOMS: atom_id res chain seq x y z
N GLU A 1 -9.46 -15.87 19.54
CA GLU A 1 -8.30 -15.63 18.67
C GLU A 1 -7.52 -16.92 18.63
N GLU A 2 -7.48 -17.59 17.47
CA GLU A 2 -6.64 -18.79 17.35
C GLU A 2 -5.19 -18.34 17.17
N ASN A 3 -4.28 -18.95 17.92
CA ASN A 3 -2.85 -18.69 17.85
C ASN A 3 -2.27 -19.33 16.57
N ILE A 4 -2.57 -18.73 15.42
CA ILE A 4 -2.11 -19.18 14.11
C ILE A 4 -0.65 -18.74 13.96
N SER A 5 0.26 -19.71 13.92
CA SER A 5 1.66 -19.45 13.60
C SER A 5 1.79 -18.89 12.19
N PHE A 6 2.65 -17.90 12.01
CA PHE A 6 2.93 -17.34 10.68
C PHE A 6 3.44 -18.46 9.74
N PRO A 7 2.90 -18.59 8.52
CA PRO A 7 3.30 -19.64 7.60
C PRO A 7 4.74 -19.44 7.11
N THR A 8 5.49 -20.53 6.95
CA THR A 8 6.79 -20.54 6.27
C THR A 8 6.57 -20.99 4.83
N PHE A 9 7.04 -20.20 3.85
CA PHE A 9 6.94 -20.53 2.43
C PHE A 9 8.29 -20.97 1.88
N ASP A 10 8.27 -21.93 0.97
CA ASP A 10 9.42 -22.17 0.10
C ASP A 10 9.52 -21.12 -1.02
N GLN A 11 10.61 -21.17 -1.79
CA GLN A 11 10.86 -20.20 -2.86
C GLN A 11 9.81 -20.26 -3.98
N GLY A 12 9.31 -21.46 -4.31
CA GLY A 12 8.30 -21.66 -5.35
C GLY A 12 6.95 -21.14 -4.91
N GLU A 13 6.54 -21.47 -3.68
CA GLU A 13 5.29 -20.96 -3.08
C GLU A 13 5.28 -19.43 -3.01
N MET A 14 6.40 -18.81 -2.64
CA MET A 14 6.52 -17.35 -2.65
C MET A 14 6.41 -16.77 -4.06
N ALA A 15 7.02 -17.42 -5.05
CA ALA A 15 6.92 -16.99 -6.45
C ALA A 15 5.48 -17.07 -6.97
N ASP A 16 4.76 -18.13 -6.62
CA ASP A 16 3.35 -18.33 -7.01
C ASP A 16 2.44 -17.28 -6.37
N ILE A 17 2.66 -16.94 -5.09
CA ILE A 17 1.91 -15.87 -4.41
C ILE A 17 2.15 -14.53 -5.11
N ILE A 18 3.41 -14.19 -5.41
CA ILE A 18 3.75 -12.96 -6.11
C ILE A 18 3.07 -12.93 -7.48
N ALA A 19 3.16 -14.03 -8.25
CA ALA A 19 2.53 -14.13 -9.57
C ALA A 19 0.99 -13.96 -9.49
N TYR A 20 0.36 -14.56 -8.48
CA TYR A 20 -1.07 -14.41 -8.26
C TYR A 20 -1.47 -12.96 -7.92
N LEU A 21 -0.75 -12.31 -7.00
CA LEU A 21 -1.01 -10.89 -6.65
C LEU A 21 -0.81 -9.97 -7.86
N TYR A 22 0.18 -10.26 -8.70
CA TYR A 22 0.36 -9.56 -9.97
C TYR A 22 -0.81 -9.74 -10.92
N SER A 23 -1.35 -10.96 -11.01
CA SER A 23 -2.50 -11.25 -11.87
C SER A 23 -3.76 -10.52 -11.44
N LEU A 24 -3.99 -10.36 -10.13
CA LEU A 24 -5.14 -9.60 -9.61
C LEU A 24 -5.08 -8.14 -10.05
N LYS A 25 -3.89 -7.54 -10.04
CA LYS A 25 -3.70 -6.14 -10.44
C LYS A 25 -4.07 -5.88 -11.91
N LEU A 26 -4.01 -6.89 -12.78
CA LEU A 26 -4.37 -6.73 -14.19
C LEU A 26 -5.84 -6.32 -14.38
N GLU A 27 -6.69 -6.61 -13.40
CA GLU A 27 -8.13 -6.32 -13.46
C GLU A 27 -8.57 -5.24 -12.46
N ASP A 28 -7.62 -4.61 -11.74
CA ASP A 28 -7.95 -3.61 -10.74
C ASP A 28 -8.48 -2.32 -11.38
N ALA A 29 -9.66 -1.90 -10.89
CA ALA A 29 -10.19 -0.60 -11.23
C ALA A 29 -9.28 0.50 -10.65
N PRO A 30 -9.13 1.65 -11.32
CA PRO A 30 -8.42 2.78 -10.76
C PRO A 30 -9.04 3.19 -9.42
N GLY A 31 -8.19 3.67 -8.51
CA GLY A 31 -8.63 4.15 -7.20
C GLY A 31 -9.64 5.30 -7.30
N ASP A 32 -10.54 5.37 -6.33
CA ASP A 32 -11.49 6.47 -6.17
C ASP A 32 -10.84 7.60 -5.35
N VAL A 33 -10.68 8.77 -5.97
CA VAL A 33 -10.03 9.95 -5.37
C VAL A 33 -10.80 10.48 -4.17
N GLU A 34 -12.14 10.49 -4.24
CA GLU A 34 -12.98 11.02 -3.17
C GLU A 34 -12.95 10.11 -1.95
N LYS A 35 -13.06 8.80 -2.19
CA LYS A 35 -12.88 7.79 -1.13
C LYS A 35 -11.48 7.84 -0.53
N GLY A 36 -10.46 8.00 -1.37
CA GLY A 36 -9.07 8.18 -0.94
C GLY A 36 -8.95 9.35 0.04
N SER A 37 -9.41 10.54 -0.35
CA SER A 37 -9.41 11.75 0.48
C SER A 37 -10.06 11.52 1.85
N GLN A 38 -11.22 10.86 1.90
CA GLN A 38 -11.88 10.54 3.16
C GLN A 38 -11.04 9.61 4.06
N ILE A 39 -10.38 8.62 3.47
CA ILE A 39 -9.52 7.68 4.21
C ILE A 39 -8.31 8.39 4.81
N VAL A 40 -7.61 9.23 4.05
CA VAL A 40 -6.38 9.91 4.52
C VAL A 40 -6.67 10.75 5.77
N ASN A 41 -7.81 11.44 5.76
CA ASN A 41 -8.29 12.22 6.90
C ASN A 41 -8.75 11.33 8.06
N LYS A 42 -9.64 10.36 7.80
CA LYS A 42 -10.26 9.53 8.83
C LYS A 42 -9.27 8.63 9.58
N LYS A 43 -8.22 8.16 8.89
CA LYS A 43 -7.20 7.30 9.47
C LYS A 43 -6.06 8.07 10.13
N GLY A 44 -6.08 9.41 10.05
CA GLY A 44 -5.09 10.27 10.67
C GLY A 44 -3.73 10.24 9.97
N CYS A 45 -3.65 9.82 8.69
CA CYS A 45 -2.38 9.74 7.97
C CYS A 45 -1.66 11.10 7.91
N LEU A 46 -2.46 12.18 7.85
CA LEU A 46 -1.98 13.56 7.83
C LEU A 46 -1.36 14.03 9.14
N SER A 47 -1.34 13.21 10.21
CA SER A 47 -0.59 13.53 11.42
C SER A 47 0.92 13.42 11.21
N CYS A 48 1.35 12.58 10.26
CA CYS A 48 2.76 12.35 9.96
C CYS A 48 3.12 12.76 8.54
N HIS A 49 2.24 12.52 7.58
CA HIS A 49 2.47 12.81 6.17
C HIS A 49 1.79 14.11 5.72
N SER A 50 2.29 14.70 4.64
CA SER A 50 1.66 15.82 3.94
C SER A 50 0.98 15.39 2.65
N LEU A 51 0.10 16.25 2.14
CA LEU A 51 -0.45 16.22 0.79
C LEU A 51 -0.17 17.56 0.12
N GLN A 52 0.70 17.58 -0.88
CA GLN A 52 1.13 18.81 -1.56
C GLN A 52 1.66 19.88 -0.57
N GLY A 53 2.39 19.43 0.45
CA GLY A 53 2.93 20.29 1.50
C GLY A 53 1.96 20.65 2.64
N GLU A 54 0.70 20.21 2.59
CA GLU A 54 -0.27 20.42 3.69
C GLU A 54 -0.42 19.18 4.56
N GLY A 55 -0.21 19.30 5.88
CA GLY A 55 -0.34 18.20 6.84
C GLY A 55 0.89 18.06 7.74
N GLY A 56 1.27 16.82 8.06
CA GLY A 56 2.43 16.51 8.88
C GLY A 56 3.74 16.56 8.08
N GLU A 57 4.82 17.00 8.73
CA GLU A 57 6.15 17.12 8.13
C GLU A 57 7.12 16.03 8.62
N ILE A 58 6.61 15.02 9.34
CA ILE A 58 7.41 13.96 9.96
C ILE A 58 7.83 12.93 8.91
N ALA A 59 6.94 12.64 7.98
CA ALA A 59 7.11 11.67 6.92
C ALA A 59 6.91 12.32 5.54
N ILE A 60 7.17 11.55 4.49
CA ILE A 60 7.12 12.03 3.10
C ILE A 60 5.72 12.52 2.70
N ASP A 61 5.68 13.40 1.71
CA ASP A 61 4.44 13.80 1.06
C ASP A 61 3.86 12.63 0.25
N LEU A 62 2.61 12.26 0.53
CA LEU A 62 1.96 11.12 -0.13
C LEU A 62 1.72 11.36 -1.62
N THR A 63 1.78 12.61 -2.10
CA THR A 63 1.68 12.94 -3.53
C THR A 63 2.97 12.76 -4.30
N THR A 64 4.10 12.60 -3.60
CA THR A 64 5.42 12.32 -4.22
C THR A 64 5.71 10.83 -4.39
N LEU A 65 4.84 9.97 -3.85
CA LEU A 65 4.97 8.52 -3.98
C LEU A 65 4.55 8.05 -5.37
N GLU A 66 5.51 7.69 -6.19
CA GLU A 66 5.28 7.05 -7.48
C GLU A 66 5.15 5.53 -7.34
N GLY A 67 4.31 4.92 -8.17
CA GLY A 67 4.23 3.47 -8.30
C GLY A 67 3.54 2.72 -7.15
N MET A 68 2.72 3.36 -6.30
CA MET A 68 1.97 2.69 -5.23
C MET A 68 0.88 1.70 -5.71
N ASP A 69 0.19 2.02 -6.80
CA ASP A 69 0.47 1.27 -8.00
C ASP A 69 0.73 -0.23 -7.90
N SER A 70 2.01 -0.55 -7.79
CA SER A 70 2.65 -1.84 -7.93
C SER A 70 2.92 -2.46 -6.56
N PRO A 71 2.50 -3.71 -6.33
CA PRO A 71 2.83 -4.47 -5.13
C PRO A 71 4.33 -4.53 -4.85
N LEU A 72 5.18 -4.65 -5.88
CA LEU A 72 6.64 -4.63 -5.67
C LEU A 72 7.13 -3.29 -5.16
N THR A 73 6.61 -2.18 -5.69
CA THR A 73 7.02 -0.85 -5.25
C THR A 73 6.57 -0.60 -3.81
N MET A 74 5.37 -1.05 -3.44
CA MET A 74 4.89 -0.99 -2.05
C MET A 74 5.81 -1.75 -1.09
N ILE A 75 6.29 -2.95 -1.47
CA ILE A 75 7.20 -3.75 -0.65
C ILE A 75 8.54 -3.02 -0.43
N THR A 76 9.03 -2.29 -1.43
CA THR A 76 10.32 -1.58 -1.35
C THR A 76 10.24 -0.22 -0.64
N ALA A 77 9.04 0.31 -0.39
CA ALA A 77 8.83 1.63 0.20
C ALA A 77 8.76 1.63 1.75
N MET A 78 8.74 0.45 2.38
CA MET A 78 8.72 0.25 3.83
C MET A 78 10.11 -0.11 4.36
#